data_AF-A0A1S3HR32-F1
#
_entry.id   AF-A0A1S3HR32-F1
#
_cell.length_a   1.000
_cell.length_b   1.000
_cell.length_c   1.000
_cell.angle_alpha   90.00
_cell.angle_beta   90.00
_cell.angle_gamma   90.00
#
_symmetry.space_group_name_H-M   'P 1'
#
loop_
_entity.id
_entity.type
_entity.pdbx_description
1 polymer ?
#
loop_
_entity_poly.entity_id
_entity_poly.type
_entity_poly.pdbx_seq_one_letter_code
_entity_poly.pdbx_strand_id
1 'polypeptide(L)'
;MSRVLFAVFCVLVCLSFNVHAATVTICGGNIVDVQATGIQQVFTNYSTLTTVLDTFDARSNLECITKCSQNGHCAAVVFRERDQSCDLLDGQQDVTQYSSSEKTGILVSNVDIVLSNPLRTDQSSGTAVCSEWPCTDTSRCREDCTSGEAVCLGYTKDCDEAPVTNIHYEGYASNFGGVNANGPSYTYVKQQSSTGLRISYSGTIRAAIACNGCASGFYFKINGAECSNPGTIEFVEYHASRRDKREHGSFSGICWGIAAGTVTIQIHIRDRGGGADALMGWNSYGNFAFEEIGPTGTGSCDSYTLFNIKEFTLHQEISTRDENAYMTETYTKRASDTSLAVFFTGTLHEYGNGHCARWYFKFNGNECSNPGVIDAFIYNHGDNNPHTYRTFEFSGICHGFPAGDITISLHTGSCSWTVGQYSPTTGWTTISRIRVEETRLGVDVSALVGTSGISALRLPVFNRQYWWYSAMNTEAERTTLKTETYSKKSALTALRVLWSGVTRQWNNGQCARWYFTFNGTECSNPGTIESIKYTYYYDASSVNLHSPFTGILEL
;
A
#
# COMPACT_ATOMS: atom_id res chain seq x y z
N MET A 1 66.54 -26.60 44.69
CA MET A 1 66.28 -27.10 43.33
C MET A 1 65.86 -25.91 42.47
N SER A 2 66.53 -25.75 41.31
CA SER A 2 66.30 -24.90 40.12
C SER A 2 64.98 -24.12 40.00
N ARG A 3 64.82 -22.98 39.29
CA ARG A 3 65.60 -22.02 38.48
C ARG A 3 64.54 -20.92 38.10
N VAL A 4 64.76 -19.60 38.26
CA VAL A 4 65.15 -18.61 37.19
C VAL A 4 64.10 -18.57 36.04
N LEU A 5 63.47 -17.48 35.55
CA LEU A 5 63.59 -16.00 35.63
C LEU A 5 62.46 -15.34 34.76
N PHE A 6 62.32 -14.01 34.87
CA PHE A 6 61.85 -13.01 33.86
C PHE A 6 60.38 -12.49 33.80
N ALA A 7 60.31 -11.20 34.15
CA ALA A 7 59.40 -10.08 33.88
C ALA A 7 58.52 -10.07 32.63
N VAL A 8 57.35 -9.40 32.73
CA VAL A 8 56.80 -8.51 31.67
C VAL A 8 56.00 -7.35 32.32
N PHE A 9 56.31 -6.12 31.89
CA PHE A 9 55.56 -4.88 32.08
C PHE A 9 54.10 -4.99 31.60
N CYS A 10 53.13 -4.47 32.35
CA CYS A 10 51.84 -4.08 31.76
C CYS A 10 51.56 -2.61 32.05
N VAL A 11 51.88 -1.79 31.06
CA VAL A 11 51.42 -0.41 30.92
C VAL A 11 49.91 -0.48 30.73
N LEU A 12 49.12 -0.02 31.71
CA LEU A 12 47.72 0.30 31.46
C LEU A 12 47.69 1.62 30.69
N VAL A 13 47.71 1.49 29.36
CA VAL A 13 47.30 2.56 28.45
C VAL A 13 45.82 2.80 28.73
N CYS A 14 45.49 3.94 29.35
CA CYS A 14 44.14 4.47 29.36
C CYS A 14 43.79 4.87 27.92
N LEU A 15 43.19 3.94 27.18
CA LEU A 15 42.61 4.19 25.86
C LEU A 15 41.30 4.98 26.04
N SER A 16 41.38 6.25 25.66
CA SER A 16 40.31 7.11 25.14
C SER A 16 38.90 6.52 25.05
N PHE A 17 37.98 7.04 25.87
CA PHE A 17 36.54 6.99 25.58
C PHE A 17 36.20 8.08 24.56
N ASN A 18 36.11 7.71 23.28
CA ASN A 18 35.54 8.57 22.25
C ASN A 18 34.01 8.42 22.28
N VAL A 19 33.34 9.29 23.04
CA VAL A 19 31.89 9.49 22.96
C VAL A 19 31.64 10.35 21.72
N HIS A 20 31.17 9.75 20.63
CA HIS A 20 30.91 10.49 19.38
C HIS A 20 29.66 11.35 19.55
N ALA A 21 29.83 12.68 19.45
CA ALA A 21 28.74 13.62 19.26
C ALA A 21 28.10 13.37 17.88
N ALA A 22 26.83 12.97 17.86
CA ALA A 22 26.06 12.91 16.61
C ALA A 22 25.65 14.33 16.18
N THR A 23 25.80 14.63 14.90
CA THR A 23 25.22 15.82 14.26
C THR A 23 24.07 15.37 13.37
N VAL A 24 22.86 15.90 13.60
CA VAL A 24 21.68 15.57 12.80
C VAL A 24 21.23 16.85 12.07
N THR A 25 21.21 16.81 10.74
CA THR A 25 20.68 17.91 9.90
C THR A 25 19.29 17.53 9.42
N ILE A 26 18.29 18.34 9.74
CA ILE A 26 16.89 18.09 9.39
C ILE A 26 16.44 19.17 8.39
N CYS A 27 16.15 18.78 7.15
CA CYS A 27 15.64 19.73 6.16
C CYS A 27 14.11 19.86 6.27
N GLY A 28 13.67 21.04 6.73
CA GLY A 28 12.30 21.52 6.57
C GLY A 28 12.15 22.22 5.23
N GLY A 29 11.08 21.92 4.49
CA GLY A 29 10.75 22.70 3.28
C GLY A 29 10.58 24.19 3.63
N ASN A 30 11.24 25.06 2.87
CA ASN A 30 11.16 26.54 2.89
C ASN A 30 11.38 27.28 4.22
N ILE A 31 11.77 26.61 5.30
CA ILE A 31 12.07 27.26 6.59
C ILE A 31 13.25 26.51 7.20
N VAL A 32 14.42 27.18 7.17
CA VAL A 32 15.64 27.01 7.97
C VAL A 32 16.08 25.58 8.35
N ASP A 33 17.28 25.18 7.93
CA ASP A 33 17.86 23.90 8.32
C ASP A 33 18.19 23.90 9.83
N VAL A 34 17.79 22.85 10.53
CA VAL A 34 18.07 22.68 11.96
C VAL A 34 19.18 21.66 12.10
N GLN A 35 20.27 22.05 12.75
CA GLN A 35 21.35 21.16 13.15
C GLN A 35 21.25 20.91 14.66
N ALA A 36 21.07 19.66 15.06
CA ALA A 36 21.27 19.29 16.46
C ALA A 36 22.68 18.74 16.64
N THR A 37 23.41 19.29 17.61
CA THR A 37 24.78 18.90 17.97
C THR A 37 24.81 18.32 19.39
N GLY A 38 25.78 17.47 19.66
CA GLY A 38 26.02 16.98 21.02
C GLY A 38 24.88 16.16 21.62
N ILE A 39 24.16 15.38 20.81
CA ILE A 39 23.13 14.47 21.30
C ILE A 39 23.79 13.44 22.23
N GLN A 40 23.47 13.48 23.52
CA GLN A 40 24.07 12.61 24.52
C GLN A 40 23.01 12.02 25.46
N GLN A 41 23.24 10.76 25.83
CA GLN A 41 22.48 10.09 26.87
C GLN A 41 23.06 10.45 28.24
N VAL A 42 22.20 10.84 29.18
CA VAL A 42 22.62 11.31 30.51
C VAL A 42 22.05 10.46 31.64
N PHE A 43 22.70 10.45 32.80
CA PHE A 43 22.21 9.75 33.99
C PHE A 43 20.81 10.22 34.43
N THR A 44 20.05 9.35 35.09
CA THR A 44 18.68 9.62 35.54
C THR A 44 18.57 10.73 36.59
N ASN A 45 19.69 11.11 37.23
CA ASN A 45 19.79 12.23 38.17
C ASN A 45 20.22 13.55 37.50
N TYR A 46 20.26 13.60 36.16
CA TYR A 46 20.60 14.83 35.44
C TYR A 46 19.59 15.94 35.72
N SER A 47 20.10 17.12 36.10
CA SER A 47 19.34 18.35 36.27
C SER A 47 19.80 19.38 35.25
N THR A 48 18.85 20.12 34.66
CA THR A 48 19.14 21.17 33.69
C THR A 48 19.99 22.27 34.33
N LEU A 49 21.02 22.75 33.61
CA LEU A 49 21.91 23.83 34.09
C LEU A 49 21.40 25.23 33.70
N THR A 50 20.34 25.29 32.89
CA THR A 50 19.77 26.53 32.36
C THR A 50 18.25 26.56 32.57
N THR A 51 17.61 27.66 32.18
CA THR A 51 16.18 27.87 32.40
C THR A 51 15.36 26.99 31.46
N VAL A 52 14.33 26.33 32.00
CA VAL A 52 13.32 25.65 31.19
C VAL A 52 12.36 26.71 30.62
N LEU A 53 12.38 26.86 29.30
CA LEU A 53 11.49 27.77 28.56
C LEU A 53 10.06 27.24 28.48
N ASP A 54 9.92 25.93 28.26
CA ASP A 54 8.64 25.25 28.12
C ASP A 54 8.80 23.75 28.41
N THR A 55 7.73 23.10 28.86
CA THR A 55 7.65 21.65 29.06
C THR A 55 6.37 21.11 28.44
N PHE A 56 6.49 20.11 27.57
CA PHE A 56 5.34 19.52 26.89
C PHE A 56 5.51 18.01 26.66
N ASP A 57 4.42 17.33 26.37
CA ASP A 57 4.44 15.90 26.05
C ASP A 57 5.05 15.69 24.64
N ALA A 58 6.13 14.91 24.56
CA ALA A 58 6.79 14.55 23.31
C ALA A 58 6.96 13.03 23.21
N ARG A 59 6.91 12.51 22.00
CA ARG A 59 7.08 11.08 21.71
C ARG A 59 8.53 10.73 21.39
N SER A 60 9.37 11.72 21.13
CA SER A 60 10.79 11.53 20.82
C SER A 60 11.62 12.78 21.08
N ASN A 61 12.94 12.60 21.20
CA ASN A 61 13.90 13.69 21.26
C ASN A 61 13.92 14.55 19.98
N LEU A 62 13.47 14.02 18.85
CA LEU A 62 13.38 14.78 17.60
C LEU A 62 12.22 15.78 17.60
N GLU A 63 11.10 15.40 18.20
CA GLU A 63 9.96 16.27 18.40
C GLU A 63 10.34 17.45 19.31
N CYS A 64 11.15 17.19 20.33
CA CYS A 64 11.80 18.21 21.13
C CYS A 64 12.63 19.19 20.30
N ILE A 65 13.59 18.67 19.51
CA ILE A 65 14.49 19.49 18.67
C ILE A 65 13.68 20.34 17.68
N THR A 66 12.62 19.79 17.11
CA THR A 66 11.75 20.51 16.16
C THR A 66 10.95 21.62 16.82
N LYS A 67 10.47 21.41 18.06
CA LYS A 67 9.80 22.45 18.84
C LYS A 67 10.79 23.53 19.31
N CYS A 68 12.01 23.13 19.61
CA CYS A 68 13.10 24.04 19.94
C CYS A 68 13.42 24.97 18.76
N SER A 69 13.53 24.45 17.53
CA SER A 69 13.82 25.29 16.36
C SER A 69 12.70 26.28 16.00
N GLN A 70 11.49 26.02 16.45
CA GLN A 70 10.35 26.94 16.34
C GLN A 70 10.34 28.02 17.43
N ASN A 71 11.19 27.89 18.45
CA ASN A 71 11.33 28.82 19.56
C ASN A 71 12.66 29.58 19.42
N GLY A 72 12.58 30.87 19.09
CA GLY A 72 13.77 31.71 18.83
C GLY A 72 14.70 31.94 20.03
N HIS A 73 14.36 31.42 21.21
CA HIS A 73 15.20 31.45 22.41
C HIS A 73 15.70 30.07 22.83
N CYS A 74 15.27 29.00 22.16
CA CYS A 74 15.66 27.65 22.53
C CYS A 74 17.01 27.28 21.92
N ALA A 75 17.89 26.76 22.75
CA ALA A 75 19.26 26.37 22.39
C ALA A 75 19.57 24.91 22.74
N ALA A 76 18.74 24.25 23.53
CA ALA A 76 18.87 22.82 23.82
C ALA A 76 17.53 22.20 24.25
N VAL A 77 17.47 20.87 24.27
CA VAL A 77 16.32 20.12 24.74
C VAL A 77 16.70 18.95 25.64
N VAL A 78 15.78 18.57 26.53
CA VAL A 78 15.87 17.36 27.34
C VAL A 78 14.63 16.51 27.13
N PHE A 79 14.82 15.32 26.56
CA PHE A 79 13.76 14.35 26.35
C PHE A 79 13.84 13.22 27.37
N ARG A 80 12.70 12.91 28.02
CA ARG A 80 12.55 11.79 28.96
C ARG A 80 11.61 10.75 28.38
N GLU A 81 12.18 9.62 27.95
CA GLU A 81 11.47 8.52 27.28
C GLU A 81 10.40 7.88 28.17
N ARG A 82 10.67 7.74 29.48
CA ARG A 82 9.73 7.13 30.43
C ARG A 82 8.46 7.97 30.62
N ASP A 83 8.64 9.28 30.75
CA ASP A 83 7.56 10.21 31.08
C ASP A 83 6.93 10.84 29.84
N GLN A 84 7.48 10.54 28.65
CA GLN A 84 7.14 11.19 27.38
C GLN A 84 7.16 12.72 27.48
N SER A 85 8.10 13.27 28.28
CA SER A 85 8.18 14.70 28.53
C SER A 85 9.38 15.31 27.80
N CYS A 86 9.20 16.54 27.32
CA CYS A 86 10.23 17.34 26.72
C CYS A 86 10.37 18.70 27.40
N ASP A 87 11.60 19.06 27.77
CA ASP A 87 11.93 20.42 28.22
C ASP A 87 12.71 21.17 27.13
N LEU A 88 12.27 22.38 26.79
CA LEU A 88 13.00 23.33 25.95
C LEU A 88 13.87 24.22 26.85
N LEU A 89 15.14 24.41 26.49
CA LEU A 89 16.11 25.13 27.30
C LEU A 89 16.63 26.37 26.59
N ASP A 90 16.87 27.45 27.34
CA ASP A 90 17.36 28.74 26.86
C ASP A 90 18.87 28.80 26.59
N GLY A 91 19.60 27.73 26.92
CA GLY A 91 21.05 27.65 26.74
C GLY A 91 21.52 26.25 26.36
N GLN A 92 22.63 26.17 25.64
CA GLN A 92 23.30 24.92 25.35
C GLN A 92 23.75 24.23 26.65
N GLN A 93 23.66 22.91 26.67
CA GLN A 93 24.07 22.08 27.81
C GLN A 93 25.46 21.50 27.57
N ASP A 94 26.33 21.59 28.59
CA ASP A 94 27.53 20.77 28.70
C ASP A 94 27.21 19.56 29.58
N VAL A 95 27.09 18.41 28.93
CA VAL A 95 26.69 17.14 29.58
C VAL A 95 27.84 16.14 29.69
N THR A 96 29.07 16.58 29.44
CA THR A 96 30.27 15.71 29.46
C THR A 96 30.48 14.97 30.78
N GLN A 97 30.09 15.56 31.92
CA GLN A 97 30.19 14.92 33.24
C GLN A 97 28.97 14.06 33.60
N TYR A 98 27.90 14.17 32.83
CA TYR A 98 26.61 13.49 33.07
C TYR A 98 26.33 12.40 32.03
N SER A 99 27.21 12.23 31.05
CA SER A 99 27.06 11.26 29.96
C SER A 99 27.11 9.83 30.49
N SER A 100 26.15 9.01 30.08
CA SER A 100 26.11 7.58 30.38
C SER A 100 26.27 6.77 29.10
N SER A 101 27.06 5.70 29.17
CA SER A 101 27.14 4.69 28.10
C SER A 101 25.99 3.68 28.12
N GLU A 102 25.17 3.69 29.17
CA GLU A 102 24.02 2.80 29.34
C GLU A 102 22.71 3.50 28.98
N LYS A 103 21.69 2.74 28.53
CA LYS A 103 20.39 3.29 28.17
C LYS A 103 19.63 3.78 29.42
N THR A 104 19.61 5.09 29.64
CA THR A 104 18.91 5.76 30.75
C THR A 104 17.52 6.26 30.40
N GLY A 105 17.23 6.42 29.10
CA GLY A 105 15.98 7.03 28.61
C GLY A 105 15.93 8.56 28.76
N ILE A 106 17.03 9.23 29.13
CA ILE A 106 17.13 10.70 29.12
C ILE A 106 18.15 11.12 28.05
N LEU A 107 17.71 11.97 27.12
CA LEU A 107 18.51 12.50 26.02
C LEU A 107 18.60 14.01 26.15
N VAL A 108 19.82 14.54 25.99
CA VAL A 108 20.08 15.99 25.91
C VAL A 108 20.61 16.31 24.53
N SER A 109 20.16 17.40 23.92
CA SER A 109 20.60 17.80 22.57
C SER A 109 20.71 19.31 22.48
N ASN A 110 21.85 19.81 22.02
CA ASN A 110 22.05 21.22 21.69
C ASN A 110 21.56 21.47 20.27
N VAL A 111 20.94 22.63 20.02
CA VAL A 111 20.29 22.95 18.74
C VAL A 111 20.91 24.23 18.17
N ASP A 112 21.46 24.10 16.96
CA ASP A 112 22.02 25.17 16.13
C ASP A 112 21.17 25.35 14.85
N ILE A 113 20.99 26.58 14.40
CA ILE A 113 20.13 26.93 13.25
C ILE A 113 21.02 27.38 12.07
N VAL A 114 20.98 26.68 10.94
CA VAL A 114 21.81 26.96 9.74
C VAL A 114 20.93 27.33 8.54
N LEU A 115 21.33 28.33 7.74
CA LEU A 115 20.59 28.81 6.56
C LEU A 115 21.40 28.53 5.27
N SER A 116 20.94 27.67 4.34
CA SER A 116 21.55 27.60 2.98
C SER A 116 20.60 27.15 1.84
N ASN A 117 21.03 27.38 0.58
CA ASN A 117 20.26 27.79 -0.62
C ASN A 117 20.12 26.65 -1.70
N PRO A 118 19.16 26.67 -2.67
CA PRO A 118 18.80 25.54 -3.54
C PRO A 118 19.43 25.58 -4.95
N LEU A 119 19.64 24.40 -5.58
CA LEU A 119 19.49 24.07 -7.04
C LEU A 119 20.43 22.93 -7.50
N ARG A 120 19.88 21.79 -7.95
CA ARG A 120 20.35 21.10 -9.17
C ARG A 120 19.40 20.00 -9.67
N THR A 121 19.41 19.81 -10.99
CA THR A 121 18.50 19.02 -11.81
C THR A 121 19.29 17.96 -12.57
N ASP A 122 19.45 16.74 -12.04
CA ASP A 122 19.75 15.53 -12.79
C ASP A 122 19.94 14.28 -11.88
N GLN A 123 19.46 13.14 -12.37
CA GLN A 123 19.97 11.77 -12.17
C GLN A 123 19.12 10.74 -11.37
N SER A 124 19.00 9.60 -12.05
CA SER A 124 18.44 8.30 -11.64
C SER A 124 19.45 7.50 -10.81
N SER A 125 19.08 7.08 -9.60
CA SER A 125 19.97 6.35 -8.68
C SER A 125 20.00 4.83 -8.94
N GLY A 126 21.17 4.27 -9.26
CA GLY A 126 21.43 2.83 -9.23
C GLY A 126 21.73 2.32 -7.80
N THR A 127 21.58 1.01 -7.56
CA THR A 127 21.97 0.35 -6.30
C THR A 127 23.43 -0.13 -6.34
N ALA A 128 24.22 0.23 -5.32
CA ALA A 128 25.61 -0.20 -5.14
C ALA A 128 25.85 -0.81 -3.75
N VAL A 129 26.96 -1.55 -3.61
CA VAL A 129 27.46 -2.06 -2.31
C VAL A 129 28.44 -1.02 -1.76
N CYS A 130 28.13 -0.43 -0.60
CA CYS A 130 29.03 0.54 0.04
C CYS A 130 30.25 -0.14 0.66
N SER A 131 31.42 0.47 0.52
CA SER A 131 32.67 0.05 1.17
C SER A 131 33.14 0.99 2.30
N GLU A 132 32.45 2.11 2.53
CA GLU A 132 32.82 3.10 3.57
C GLU A 132 31.58 3.66 4.31
N TRP A 133 31.83 4.28 5.47
CA TRP A 133 30.84 4.84 6.39
C TRP A 133 29.89 5.82 5.65
N PRO A 134 28.57 5.79 5.88
CA PRO A 134 27.88 5.29 7.07
C PRO A 134 27.55 3.79 7.08
N CYS A 135 27.96 3.01 6.07
CA CYS A 135 27.63 1.59 6.00
C CYS A 135 28.91 0.72 6.07
N THR A 136 29.28 0.28 7.26
CA THR A 136 30.54 -0.46 7.49
C THR A 136 30.47 -1.96 7.32
N ASP A 137 29.34 -2.57 6.95
CA ASP A 137 29.28 -4.00 6.64
C ASP A 137 28.12 -4.35 5.69
N THR A 138 28.43 -4.94 4.52
CA THR A 138 27.53 -5.65 3.58
C THR A 138 26.18 -5.00 3.18
N SER A 139 25.97 -3.72 3.47
CA SER A 139 24.68 -3.04 3.31
C SER A 139 24.45 -2.59 1.86
N ARG A 140 23.19 -2.64 1.41
CA ARG A 140 22.79 -2.02 0.13
C ARG A 140 22.62 -0.52 0.35
N CYS A 141 23.18 0.27 -0.55
CA CYS A 141 23.02 1.72 -0.54
C CYS A 141 22.31 2.19 -1.81
N ARG A 142 21.58 3.31 -1.67
CA ARG A 142 21.04 4.05 -2.81
C ARG A 142 21.63 5.44 -2.82
N GLU A 143 22.11 5.88 -3.97
CA GLU A 143 22.60 7.23 -4.17
C GLU A 143 21.43 8.22 -4.08
N ASP A 144 21.55 9.26 -3.25
CA ASP A 144 20.60 10.36 -3.20
C ASP A 144 20.66 11.15 -4.51
N CYS A 145 19.51 11.30 -5.17
CA CYS A 145 19.36 12.02 -6.44
C CYS A 145 19.68 13.53 -6.34
N THR A 146 19.99 14.05 -5.16
CA THR A 146 20.28 15.47 -4.92
C THR A 146 21.75 15.75 -4.63
N SER A 147 22.46 14.80 -4.00
CA SER A 147 23.84 14.99 -3.53
C SER A 147 24.86 14.03 -4.18
N GLY A 148 24.42 12.93 -4.80
CA GLY A 148 25.33 11.86 -5.23
C GLY A 148 25.85 11.02 -4.05
N GLU A 149 25.27 11.16 -2.85
CA GLU A 149 25.77 10.52 -1.64
C GLU A 149 25.02 9.20 -1.34
N ALA A 150 25.74 8.18 -0.86
CA ALA A 150 25.19 6.85 -0.63
C ALA A 150 24.38 6.75 0.68
N VAL A 151 23.07 6.53 0.58
CA VAL A 151 22.17 6.32 1.73
C VAL A 151 22.07 4.83 2.07
N CYS A 152 22.40 4.45 3.31
CA CYS A 152 22.25 3.06 3.77
C CYS A 152 20.77 2.65 3.84
N LEU A 153 20.40 1.55 3.19
CA LEU A 153 19.10 0.91 3.35
C LEU A 153 19.08 0.03 4.62
N GLY A 154 19.28 0.64 5.79
CA GLY A 154 19.23 -0.06 7.09
C GLY A 154 20.25 -1.20 7.26
N TYR A 155 20.28 -1.78 8.47
CA TYR A 155 21.03 -2.99 8.71
C TYR A 155 20.38 -4.15 7.94
N THR A 156 21.18 -4.85 7.12
CA THR A 156 20.80 -6.07 6.39
C THR A 156 20.34 -7.23 7.28
N LYS A 157 20.31 -7.05 8.60
CA LYS A 157 19.78 -8.03 9.54
C LYS A 157 18.28 -7.90 9.81
N ASP A 158 17.67 -6.73 9.51
CA ASP A 158 16.24 -6.49 9.75
C ASP A 158 15.36 -6.81 8.54
N CYS A 159 15.87 -6.72 7.30
CA CYS A 159 15.10 -7.04 6.08
C CYS A 159 15.96 -7.38 4.86
N ASP A 160 15.75 -8.57 4.27
CA ASP A 160 16.31 -8.95 2.96
C ASP A 160 15.42 -8.55 1.76
N GLU A 161 14.21 -8.04 2.02
CA GLU A 161 13.25 -7.66 0.97
C GLU A 161 13.10 -6.14 0.83
N ALA A 162 12.72 -5.69 -0.36
CA ALA A 162 12.26 -4.32 -0.62
C ALA A 162 10.89 -4.45 -1.28
N PRO A 163 9.80 -4.45 -0.49
CA PRO A 163 8.57 -5.15 -0.87
C PRO A 163 7.78 -4.46 -1.97
N VAL A 164 7.75 -3.13 -1.97
CA VAL A 164 7.20 -2.32 -3.07
C VAL A 164 8.15 -1.18 -3.35
N THR A 165 8.52 -0.95 -4.59
CA THR A 165 9.44 0.13 -4.99
C THR A 165 9.04 0.68 -6.36
N ASN A 166 9.70 1.76 -6.78
CA ASN A 166 9.54 2.34 -8.12
C ASN A 166 8.06 2.53 -8.51
N ILE A 167 7.30 3.10 -7.58
CA ILE A 167 5.86 3.25 -7.70
C ILE A 167 5.55 4.38 -8.68
N HIS A 168 4.72 4.09 -9.69
CA HIS A 168 4.29 5.05 -10.70
C HIS A 168 2.78 4.97 -10.93
N TYR A 169 2.12 6.12 -10.98
CA TYR A 169 0.69 6.22 -11.25
C TYR A 169 0.43 7.06 -12.49
N GLU A 170 -0.56 6.63 -13.26
CA GLU A 170 -0.99 7.35 -14.45
C GLU A 170 -2.50 7.47 -14.48
N GLY A 171 -2.95 8.71 -14.65
CA GLY A 171 -4.35 9.02 -14.82
C GLY A 171 -4.83 8.78 -16.26
N TYR A 172 -6.09 8.41 -16.40
CA TYR A 172 -6.76 8.17 -17.67
C TYR A 172 -8.05 8.97 -17.74
N ALA A 173 -8.13 9.86 -18.73
CA ALA A 173 -9.21 10.82 -18.87
C ALA A 173 -10.59 10.18 -19.10
N SER A 174 -11.63 10.91 -18.68
CA SER A 174 -13.03 10.46 -18.62
C SER A 174 -13.75 10.30 -19.96
N ASN A 175 -13.15 10.72 -21.08
CA ASN A 175 -13.77 10.58 -22.40
C ASN A 175 -13.62 9.15 -22.91
N PHE A 176 -14.62 8.64 -23.62
CA PHE A 176 -14.49 7.35 -24.31
C PHE A 176 -13.29 7.43 -25.27
N GLY A 177 -12.19 6.79 -24.89
CA GLY A 177 -11.19 6.39 -25.85
C GLY A 177 -11.76 5.20 -26.59
N GLY A 178 -12.07 5.35 -27.88
CA GLY A 178 -12.26 4.21 -28.76
C GLY A 178 -11.00 3.36 -28.70
N VAL A 179 -11.00 2.29 -27.91
CA VAL A 179 -9.90 1.33 -27.90
C VAL A 179 -10.13 0.40 -29.09
N ASN A 180 -10.12 0.97 -30.30
CA ASN A 180 -10.16 0.21 -31.54
C ASN A 180 -8.77 -0.46 -31.68
N ALA A 181 -8.65 -1.66 -31.10
CA ALA A 181 -7.48 -2.55 -31.03
C ALA A 181 -6.39 -2.24 -29.98
N ASN A 182 -6.01 -0.98 -29.75
CA ASN A 182 -4.92 -0.61 -28.82
C ASN A 182 -5.36 0.48 -27.84
N GLY A 183 -5.21 0.24 -26.54
CA GLY A 183 -5.46 1.23 -25.48
C GLY A 183 -4.26 2.13 -25.24
N PRO A 184 -4.22 2.89 -24.12
CA PRO A 184 -3.07 3.69 -23.76
C PRO A 184 -1.80 2.84 -23.62
N SER A 185 -0.66 3.48 -23.92
CA SER A 185 0.67 2.92 -23.85
C SER A 185 1.52 3.77 -22.92
N TYR A 186 2.19 3.12 -21.98
CA TYR A 186 3.01 3.77 -20.96
C TYR A 186 4.46 3.29 -21.05
N THR A 187 5.38 4.18 -20.73
CA THR A 187 6.80 3.84 -20.58
C THR A 187 7.12 3.81 -19.10
N TYR A 188 7.69 2.70 -18.64
CA TYR A 188 8.11 2.51 -17.26
C TYR A 188 9.58 2.08 -17.25
N VAL A 189 10.40 2.66 -16.37
CA VAL A 189 11.82 2.28 -16.26
C VAL A 189 11.94 1.31 -15.09
N LYS A 190 11.98 0.01 -15.39
CA LYS A 190 12.16 -1.04 -14.40
C LYS A 190 13.59 -1.03 -13.86
N GLN A 191 13.75 -0.98 -12.55
CA GLN A 191 15.05 -0.86 -11.89
C GLN A 191 15.76 -2.20 -11.75
N GLN A 192 15.03 -3.26 -11.40
CA GLN A 192 15.63 -4.55 -11.07
C GLN A 192 14.95 -5.69 -11.84
N SER A 193 15.74 -6.61 -12.40
CA SER A 193 15.22 -7.81 -13.09
C SER A 193 14.71 -8.88 -12.12
N SER A 194 15.15 -8.84 -10.86
CA SER A 194 14.74 -9.78 -9.80
C SER A 194 13.38 -9.46 -9.17
N THR A 195 12.83 -8.26 -9.42
CA THR A 195 11.54 -7.83 -8.88
C THR A 195 10.40 -8.18 -9.84
N GLY A 196 9.21 -8.41 -9.32
CA GLY A 196 7.98 -8.50 -10.11
C GLY A 196 7.53 -7.12 -10.56
N LEU A 197 6.81 -7.02 -11.67
CA LEU A 197 6.13 -5.80 -12.10
C LEU A 197 4.64 -5.96 -11.81
N ARG A 198 4.12 -5.29 -10.78
CA ARG A 198 2.68 -5.22 -10.51
C ARG A 198 2.07 -4.16 -11.40
N ILE A 199 1.02 -4.56 -12.11
CA ILE A 199 0.23 -3.67 -12.97
C ILE A 199 -1.21 -3.73 -12.51
N SER A 200 -1.86 -2.58 -12.37
CA SER A 200 -3.28 -2.49 -12.07
C SER A 200 -3.98 -1.43 -12.90
N TYR A 201 -5.24 -1.68 -13.23
CA TYR A 201 -6.17 -0.68 -13.72
C TYR A 201 -7.38 -0.59 -12.81
N SER A 202 -7.90 0.63 -12.62
CA SER A 202 -9.13 0.91 -11.90
C SER A 202 -9.88 2.05 -12.60
N GLY A 203 -11.06 1.79 -13.15
CA GLY A 203 -11.87 2.80 -13.85
C GLY A 203 -13.07 2.21 -14.57
N THR A 204 -13.86 3.03 -15.27
CA THR A 204 -15.04 2.54 -15.98
C THR A 204 -14.67 1.67 -17.19
N ILE A 205 -15.36 0.53 -17.31
CA ILE A 205 -15.28 -0.38 -18.46
C ILE A 205 -16.69 -0.55 -19.04
N ARG A 206 -16.79 -0.49 -20.37
CA ARG A 206 -17.92 -1.00 -21.14
C ARG A 206 -17.43 -2.19 -21.96
N ALA A 207 -17.73 -3.40 -21.53
CA ALA A 207 -17.24 -4.60 -22.21
C ALA A 207 -17.97 -4.88 -23.53
N ALA A 208 -19.25 -4.52 -23.62
CA ALA A 208 -20.00 -4.60 -24.87
C ALA A 208 -21.23 -3.69 -24.83
N ILE A 209 -21.89 -3.52 -25.98
CA ILE A 209 -23.15 -2.77 -26.08
C ILE A 209 -24.16 -3.49 -26.96
N ALA A 210 -25.41 -3.55 -26.48
CA ALA A 210 -26.60 -3.97 -27.22
C ALA A 210 -26.51 -5.33 -27.95
N CYS A 211 -25.57 -6.18 -27.57
CA CYS A 211 -25.37 -7.52 -28.12
C CYS A 211 -25.83 -8.61 -27.14
N ASN A 212 -26.20 -9.76 -27.69
CA ASN A 212 -26.67 -10.93 -26.97
C ASN A 212 -25.71 -12.09 -27.25
N GLY A 213 -25.07 -12.62 -26.20
CA GLY A 213 -24.10 -13.70 -26.33
C GLY A 213 -22.71 -13.24 -26.78
N CYS A 214 -22.32 -12.02 -26.43
CA CYS A 214 -21.03 -11.44 -26.77
C CYS A 214 -20.11 -11.35 -25.54
N ALA A 215 -18.80 -11.47 -25.75
CA ALA A 215 -17.81 -11.31 -24.70
C ALA A 215 -16.61 -10.51 -25.21
N SER A 216 -16.00 -9.74 -24.32
CA SER A 216 -14.71 -9.12 -24.55
C SER A 216 -13.81 -9.25 -23.32
N GLY A 217 -12.53 -8.99 -23.51
CA GLY A 217 -11.59 -8.84 -22.43
C GLY A 217 -10.60 -7.70 -22.65
N PHE A 218 -10.07 -7.18 -21.54
CA PHE A 218 -9.03 -6.17 -21.48
C PHE A 218 -7.82 -6.80 -20.83
N TYR A 219 -6.64 -6.62 -21.40
CA TYR A 219 -5.45 -7.30 -20.91
C TYR A 219 -4.19 -6.48 -21.15
N PHE A 220 -3.17 -6.71 -20.32
CA PHE A 220 -1.90 -6.01 -20.44
C PHE A 220 -0.89 -6.77 -21.32
N LYS A 221 -0.15 -6.00 -22.12
CA LYS A 221 1.09 -6.42 -22.78
C LYS A 221 2.26 -5.64 -22.22
N ILE A 222 3.34 -6.34 -21.92
CA ILE A 222 4.63 -5.81 -21.49
C ILE A 222 5.62 -6.10 -22.61
N ASN A 223 6.19 -5.05 -23.21
CA ASN A 223 7.07 -5.14 -24.38
C ASN A 223 6.44 -5.95 -25.54
N GLY A 224 5.14 -5.74 -25.77
CA GLY A 224 4.39 -6.42 -26.84
C GLY A 224 3.97 -7.86 -26.56
N ALA A 225 4.28 -8.41 -25.38
CA ALA A 225 3.89 -9.77 -24.98
C ALA A 225 2.97 -9.76 -23.75
N GLU A 226 2.04 -10.72 -23.68
CA GLU A 226 1.23 -10.91 -22.46
C GLU A 226 2.10 -11.49 -21.33
N CYS A 227 1.73 -11.20 -20.09
CA CYS A 227 2.43 -11.78 -18.95
C CYS A 227 2.33 -13.31 -18.98
N SER A 228 3.47 -14.00 -18.88
CA SER A 228 3.55 -15.46 -18.86
C SER A 228 3.80 -16.06 -17.49
N ASN A 229 4.28 -15.26 -16.52
CA ASN A 229 4.57 -15.71 -15.17
C ASN A 229 3.94 -14.77 -14.12
N PRO A 230 2.89 -15.21 -13.41
CA PRO A 230 2.27 -16.53 -13.46
C PRO A 230 1.27 -16.70 -14.63
N GLY A 231 0.88 -15.62 -15.30
CA GLY A 231 0.01 -15.65 -16.46
C GLY A 231 -0.69 -14.32 -16.75
N THR A 232 -1.62 -14.33 -17.70
CA THR A 232 -2.28 -13.14 -18.25
C THR A 232 -2.99 -12.29 -17.20
N ILE A 233 -2.70 -10.98 -17.18
CA ILE A 233 -3.38 -10.02 -16.30
C ILE A 233 -4.52 -9.41 -17.11
N GLU A 234 -5.75 -9.82 -16.81
CA GLU A 234 -6.91 -9.49 -17.64
C GLU A 234 -8.22 -9.32 -16.87
N PHE A 235 -9.11 -8.56 -17.50
CA PHE A 235 -10.53 -8.41 -17.17
C PHE A 235 -11.34 -8.99 -18.30
N VAL A 236 -12.42 -9.71 -17.99
CA VAL A 236 -13.33 -10.28 -18.97
C VAL A 236 -14.77 -10.04 -18.53
N GLU A 237 -15.65 -9.80 -19.49
CA GLU A 237 -17.08 -9.76 -19.25
C GLU A 237 -17.88 -10.31 -20.44
N TYR A 238 -18.95 -11.04 -20.14
CA TYR A 238 -19.90 -11.57 -21.10
C TYR A 238 -21.30 -10.99 -20.88
N HIS A 239 -21.94 -10.60 -21.98
CA HIS A 239 -23.30 -10.07 -22.03
C HIS A 239 -24.27 -11.15 -22.53
N ALA A 240 -25.04 -11.72 -21.59
CA ALA A 240 -26.04 -12.74 -21.89
C ALA A 240 -27.34 -12.18 -22.49
N SER A 241 -27.55 -10.86 -22.43
CA SER A 241 -28.66 -10.17 -23.08
C SER A 241 -28.20 -8.81 -23.56
N ARG A 242 -29.02 -8.13 -24.35
CA ARG A 242 -28.71 -6.81 -24.90
C ARG A 242 -28.65 -5.80 -23.76
N ARG A 243 -27.43 -5.35 -23.45
CA ARG A 243 -27.13 -4.41 -22.36
C ARG A 243 -26.13 -3.36 -22.79
N ASP A 244 -26.18 -2.20 -22.16
CA ASP A 244 -25.12 -1.18 -22.14
C ASP A 244 -24.69 -1.04 -20.68
N LYS A 245 -23.60 -1.70 -20.31
CA LYS A 245 -23.04 -1.68 -18.96
C LYS A 245 -21.80 -0.80 -18.95
N ARG A 246 -21.83 0.26 -18.15
CA ARG A 246 -20.71 1.17 -17.89
C ARG A 246 -20.50 1.14 -16.40
N GLU A 247 -19.67 0.21 -15.96
CA GLU A 247 -19.44 0.00 -14.54
C GLU A 247 -17.93 -0.02 -14.26
N HIS A 248 -17.57 0.31 -13.03
CA HIS A 248 -16.19 0.24 -12.56
C HIS A 248 -15.58 -1.16 -12.74
N GLY A 249 -14.47 -1.24 -13.45
CA GLY A 249 -13.65 -2.42 -13.61
C GLY A 249 -12.30 -2.20 -12.92
N SER A 250 -11.93 -3.14 -12.06
CA SER A 250 -10.63 -3.18 -11.41
C SER A 250 -10.03 -4.56 -11.57
N PHE A 251 -8.76 -4.60 -11.96
CA PHE A 251 -8.00 -5.83 -12.07
C PHE A 251 -6.51 -5.53 -11.97
N SER A 252 -5.78 -6.44 -11.35
CA SER A 252 -4.36 -6.30 -11.10
C SER A 252 -3.65 -7.66 -11.09
N GLY A 253 -2.34 -7.65 -11.31
CA GLY A 253 -1.51 -8.85 -11.22
C GLY A 253 -0.03 -8.52 -11.16
N ILE A 254 0.79 -9.47 -10.72
CA ILE A 254 2.25 -9.34 -10.66
C ILE A 254 2.88 -10.17 -11.78
N CYS A 255 3.63 -9.52 -12.67
CA CYS A 255 4.37 -10.21 -13.72
C CYS A 255 5.85 -10.36 -13.39
N TRP A 256 6.35 -11.59 -13.36
CA TRP A 256 7.74 -11.92 -13.07
C TRP A 256 8.55 -12.19 -14.33
N GLY A 257 9.88 -12.07 -14.23
CA GLY A 257 10.81 -12.34 -15.33
C GLY A 257 10.93 -11.21 -16.36
N ILE A 258 10.46 -10.01 -16.02
CA ILE A 258 10.63 -8.81 -16.85
C ILE A 258 12.04 -8.23 -16.59
N ALA A 259 12.82 -8.02 -17.65
CA ALA A 259 14.17 -7.46 -17.54
C ALA A 259 14.15 -6.01 -17.01
N ALA A 260 15.22 -5.60 -16.32
CA ALA A 260 15.44 -4.20 -15.98
C ALA A 260 15.66 -3.35 -17.24
N GLY A 261 15.39 -2.05 -17.12
CA GLY A 261 15.45 -1.07 -18.20
C GLY A 261 14.08 -0.55 -18.60
N THR A 262 14.03 0.18 -19.71
CA THR A 262 12.80 0.75 -20.24
C THR A 262 11.87 -0.35 -20.74
N VAL A 263 10.67 -0.43 -20.16
CA VAL A 263 9.58 -1.31 -20.58
C VAL A 263 8.40 -0.52 -21.10
N THR A 264 7.73 -1.07 -22.09
CA THR A 264 6.48 -0.52 -22.63
C THR A 264 5.31 -1.34 -22.10
N ILE A 265 4.34 -0.68 -21.47
CA ILE A 265 3.14 -1.31 -20.91
C ILE A 265 1.93 -0.81 -21.68
N GLN A 266 1.20 -1.73 -22.30
CA GLN A 266 0.04 -1.43 -23.14
C GLN A 266 -1.15 -2.21 -22.64
N ILE A 267 -2.33 -1.59 -22.70
CA ILE A 267 -3.60 -2.30 -22.50
C ILE A 267 -4.27 -2.53 -23.85
N HIS A 268 -4.76 -3.75 -24.05
CA HIS A 268 -5.38 -4.20 -25.29
C HIS A 268 -6.76 -4.77 -25.02
N ILE A 269 -7.57 -4.80 -26.08
CA ILE A 269 -8.88 -5.44 -26.09
C ILE A 269 -8.82 -6.71 -26.92
N ARG A 270 -9.52 -7.74 -26.45
CA ARG A 270 -9.75 -9.00 -27.14
C ARG A 270 -11.24 -9.22 -27.31
N ASP A 271 -11.68 -9.41 -28.55
CA ASP A 271 -13.00 -9.99 -28.81
C ASP A 271 -12.96 -11.47 -28.42
N ARG A 272 -13.88 -11.88 -27.55
CA ARG A 272 -14.03 -13.27 -27.08
C ARG A 272 -15.27 -13.94 -27.69
N GLY A 273 -15.90 -13.30 -28.67
CA GLY A 273 -17.00 -13.83 -29.46
C GLY A 273 -18.19 -12.87 -29.48
N GLY A 274 -19.00 -12.97 -30.55
CA GLY A 274 -20.24 -12.21 -30.68
C GLY A 274 -20.08 -10.74 -31.04
N GLY A 275 -18.87 -10.27 -31.39
CA GLY A 275 -18.63 -8.93 -31.95
C GLY A 275 -18.84 -7.80 -30.93
N ALA A 276 -18.24 -7.93 -29.74
CA ALA A 276 -18.38 -6.95 -28.68
C ALA A 276 -17.69 -5.59 -29.00
N ASP A 277 -18.40 -4.49 -28.76
CA ASP A 277 -17.85 -3.12 -28.83
C ASP A 277 -17.38 -2.66 -27.44
N ALA A 278 -16.14 -3.02 -27.13
CA ALA A 278 -15.52 -2.82 -25.83
C ALA A 278 -14.78 -1.48 -25.75
N LEU A 279 -15.01 -0.71 -24.69
CA LEU A 279 -14.42 0.62 -24.44
C LEU A 279 -13.98 0.77 -22.99
N MET A 280 -13.02 1.68 -22.78
CA MET A 280 -12.61 2.15 -21.45
C MET A 280 -12.90 3.63 -21.27
N GLY A 281 -13.15 4.02 -20.02
CA GLY A 281 -13.56 5.37 -19.64
C GLY A 281 -15.05 5.62 -19.93
N TRP A 282 -15.65 6.57 -19.20
CA TRP A 282 -16.92 7.22 -19.50
C TRP A 282 -17.33 8.11 -18.32
N ASN A 283 -17.20 9.43 -18.45
CA ASN A 283 -17.59 10.41 -17.43
C ASN A 283 -16.99 10.18 -16.03
N SER A 284 -15.97 9.32 -15.92
CA SER A 284 -15.28 8.91 -14.70
C SER A 284 -13.79 8.84 -14.98
N TYR A 285 -12.97 9.29 -14.03
CA TYR A 285 -11.52 9.15 -14.11
C TYR A 285 -11.11 7.68 -13.92
N GLY A 286 -10.17 7.19 -14.73
CA GLY A 286 -9.56 5.87 -14.60
C GLY A 286 -8.08 5.97 -14.28
N ASN A 287 -7.47 4.93 -13.73
CA ASN A 287 -6.11 4.99 -13.20
C ASN A 287 -5.34 3.71 -13.46
N PHE A 288 -4.06 3.88 -13.78
CA PHE A 288 -3.07 2.81 -13.88
C PHE A 288 -2.04 2.95 -12.76
N ALA A 289 -1.58 1.81 -12.24
CA ALA A 289 -0.42 1.77 -11.34
C ALA A 289 0.60 0.74 -11.83
N PHE A 290 1.87 1.11 -11.75
CA PHE A 290 3.01 0.26 -12.03
C PHE A 290 3.94 0.28 -10.83
N GLU A 291 4.25 -0.89 -10.29
CA GLU A 291 5.04 -1.01 -9.07
C GLU A 291 6.01 -2.18 -9.17
N GLU A 292 7.22 -2.03 -8.64
CA GLU A 292 8.15 -3.13 -8.49
C GLU A 292 7.97 -3.85 -7.16
N ILE A 293 7.66 -5.14 -7.24
CA ILE A 293 7.47 -6.00 -6.08
C ILE A 293 8.75 -6.76 -5.81
N GLY A 294 9.32 -6.56 -4.62
CA GLY A 294 10.50 -7.28 -4.18
C GLY A 294 10.30 -8.80 -4.15
N PRO A 295 11.37 -9.60 -4.31
CA PRO A 295 11.29 -11.01 -3.99
C PRO A 295 10.88 -11.19 -2.52
N THR A 296 10.19 -12.29 -2.20
CA THR A 296 9.83 -12.60 -0.82
C THR A 296 11.07 -12.96 -0.03
N GLY A 297 11.43 -12.13 0.95
CA GLY A 297 12.50 -12.40 1.92
C GLY A 297 12.13 -13.50 2.93
N THR A 298 12.99 -13.70 3.93
CA THR A 298 12.79 -14.72 4.98
C THR A 298 12.70 -14.13 6.40
N GLY A 299 13.11 -12.87 6.61
CA GLY A 299 13.10 -12.21 7.93
C GLY A 299 11.79 -11.48 8.28
N SER A 300 11.57 -11.25 9.59
CA SER A 300 10.53 -10.38 10.13
C SER A 300 10.95 -8.91 9.99
N CYS A 301 10.20 -8.16 9.20
CA CYS A 301 10.60 -6.83 8.75
C CYS A 301 10.01 -5.71 9.60
N ASP A 302 10.52 -5.49 10.81
CA ASP A 302 9.91 -4.57 11.80
C ASP A 302 9.79 -3.13 11.33
N SER A 303 10.69 -2.73 10.43
CA SER A 303 10.69 -1.39 9.84
C SER A 303 9.69 -1.20 8.70
N TYR A 304 9.12 -2.26 8.12
CA TYR A 304 8.21 -2.12 6.97
C TYR A 304 6.74 -2.10 7.37
N THR A 305 6.00 -1.17 6.73
CA THR A 305 4.54 -1.10 6.82
C THR A 305 3.87 -2.13 5.91
N LEU A 306 4.47 -2.45 4.78
CA LEU A 306 3.93 -3.39 3.78
C LEU A 306 5.06 -4.29 3.34
N PHE A 307 4.93 -5.60 3.49
CA PHE A 307 5.99 -6.56 3.18
C PHE A 307 5.44 -7.98 2.94
N ASN A 308 6.31 -8.96 2.66
CA ASN A 308 5.94 -10.35 2.40
C ASN A 308 4.82 -10.52 1.34
N ILE A 309 4.86 -9.76 0.24
CA ILE A 309 3.81 -9.77 -0.77
C ILE A 309 3.85 -11.07 -1.58
N LYS A 310 2.73 -11.80 -1.62
CA LYS A 310 2.58 -13.03 -2.40
C LYS A 310 1.35 -12.95 -3.28
N GLU A 311 1.45 -13.50 -4.49
CA GLU A 311 0.31 -13.69 -5.40
C GLU A 311 0.23 -15.17 -5.78
N PHE A 312 -0.95 -15.74 -5.55
CA PHE A 312 -1.30 -17.10 -5.92
C PHE A 312 -2.27 -17.04 -7.09
N THR A 313 -2.17 -18.01 -8.00
CA THR A 313 -3.02 -18.04 -9.21
C THR A 313 -3.66 -19.40 -9.43
N LEU A 314 -4.92 -19.40 -9.84
CA LEU A 314 -5.66 -20.59 -10.25
C LEU A 314 -6.27 -20.38 -11.63
N HIS A 315 -5.92 -21.26 -12.58
CA HIS A 315 -6.46 -21.24 -13.94
C HIS A 315 -7.49 -22.35 -14.14
N GLN A 316 -8.60 -22.24 -13.42
CA GLN A 316 -9.67 -23.23 -13.50
C GLN A 316 -11.03 -22.57 -13.24
N GLU A 317 -12.00 -22.90 -14.08
CA GLU A 317 -13.40 -22.64 -13.79
C GLU A 317 -13.93 -23.74 -12.86
N ILE A 318 -14.40 -23.34 -11.69
CA ILE A 318 -14.95 -24.28 -10.70
C ILE A 318 -16.31 -23.75 -10.25
N SER A 319 -17.33 -24.58 -10.40
CA SER A 319 -18.62 -24.39 -9.74
C SER A 319 -18.49 -24.94 -8.32
N THR A 320 -18.41 -24.05 -7.35
CA THR A 320 -18.43 -24.42 -5.93
C THR A 320 -19.80 -24.04 -5.37
N ARG A 321 -20.35 -24.90 -4.51
CA ARG A 321 -21.62 -24.67 -3.81
C ARG A 321 -21.43 -24.99 -2.33
N ASP A 322 -22.38 -24.61 -1.50
CA ASP A 322 -22.50 -25.09 -0.12
C ASP A 322 -21.21 -24.87 0.70
N GLU A 323 -20.67 -23.64 0.65
CA GLU A 323 -19.50 -23.23 1.44
C GLU A 323 -18.19 -23.91 1.07
N ASN A 324 -18.10 -24.55 -0.10
CA ASN A 324 -16.86 -25.15 -0.60
C ASN A 324 -15.82 -24.08 -0.98
N ALA A 325 -14.55 -24.41 -0.78
CA ALA A 325 -13.43 -23.57 -1.19
C ALA A 325 -13.25 -23.62 -2.71
N TYR A 326 -13.14 -22.46 -3.35
CA TYR A 326 -12.70 -22.29 -4.73
C TYR A 326 -11.18 -22.40 -4.85
N MET A 327 -10.46 -21.75 -3.93
CA MET A 327 -9.00 -21.66 -3.92
C MET A 327 -8.53 -21.66 -2.47
N THR A 328 -7.52 -22.46 -2.16
CA THR A 328 -6.95 -22.59 -0.81
C THR A 328 -5.44 -22.58 -0.93
N GLU A 329 -4.81 -21.66 -0.21
CA GLU A 329 -3.36 -21.43 -0.27
C GLU A 329 -2.78 -21.30 1.13
N THR A 330 -1.51 -21.68 1.28
CA THR A 330 -0.78 -21.50 2.53
C THR A 330 0.10 -20.27 2.44
N TYR A 331 -0.07 -19.36 3.39
CA TYR A 331 0.70 -18.14 3.52
C TYR A 331 1.46 -18.12 4.85
N THR A 332 2.78 -18.17 4.78
CA THR A 332 3.63 -17.97 5.97
C THR A 332 3.68 -16.48 6.34
N LYS A 333 2.93 -16.12 7.37
CA LYS A 333 2.96 -14.80 8.01
C LYS A 333 4.21 -14.68 8.88
N ARG A 334 4.92 -13.55 8.82
CA ARG A 334 6.24 -13.43 9.45
C ARG A 334 6.23 -12.78 10.82
N ALA A 335 5.30 -11.88 11.06
CA ALA A 335 5.25 -11.10 12.28
C ALA A 335 3.84 -11.10 12.88
N SER A 336 3.77 -11.26 14.20
CA SER A 336 2.51 -11.41 14.95
C SER A 336 1.79 -10.08 15.20
N ASP A 337 2.51 -8.96 15.13
CA ASP A 337 1.98 -7.60 15.30
C ASP A 337 1.40 -7.01 14.01
N THR A 338 1.39 -7.79 12.92
CA THR A 338 0.96 -7.32 11.59
C THR A 338 -0.38 -7.92 11.19
N SER A 339 -0.93 -7.43 10.09
CA SER A 339 -2.23 -7.77 9.53
C SER A 339 -2.05 -8.40 8.16
N LEU A 340 -3.08 -9.09 7.66
CA LEU A 340 -3.11 -9.62 6.30
C LEU A 340 -4.10 -8.83 5.47
N ALA A 341 -3.61 -8.08 4.48
CA ALA A 341 -4.44 -7.51 3.45
C ALA A 341 -4.56 -8.50 2.29
N VAL A 342 -5.78 -8.89 1.95
CA VAL A 342 -6.08 -9.87 0.91
C VAL A 342 -6.88 -9.23 -0.22
N PHE A 343 -6.56 -9.61 -1.46
CA PHE A 343 -7.21 -9.15 -2.67
C PHE A 343 -7.56 -10.36 -3.51
N PHE A 344 -8.80 -10.44 -3.96
CA PHE A 344 -9.20 -11.37 -5.01
C PHE A 344 -9.38 -10.61 -6.31
N THR A 345 -8.84 -11.14 -7.41
CA THR A 345 -9.14 -10.70 -8.77
C THR A 345 -9.51 -11.92 -9.61
N GLY A 346 -10.71 -11.94 -10.19
CA GLY A 346 -11.13 -13.05 -11.03
C GLY A 346 -12.57 -12.95 -11.49
N THR A 347 -12.95 -13.80 -12.44
CA THR A 347 -14.30 -13.83 -12.97
C THR A 347 -15.25 -14.49 -11.99
N LEU A 348 -16.28 -13.74 -11.56
CA LEU A 348 -17.36 -14.24 -10.73
C LEU A 348 -18.60 -14.45 -11.62
N HIS A 349 -19.28 -15.56 -11.40
CA HIS A 349 -20.50 -15.90 -12.09
C HIS A 349 -21.63 -16.19 -11.12
N GLU A 350 -22.77 -15.52 -11.34
CA GLU A 350 -24.05 -15.87 -10.75
C GLU A 350 -25.14 -15.94 -11.82
N TYR A 351 -26.06 -16.88 -11.63
CA TYR A 351 -27.18 -17.14 -12.53
C TYR A 351 -28.51 -17.21 -11.78
N GLY A 352 -29.50 -16.47 -12.30
CA GLY A 352 -30.90 -16.58 -11.91
C GLY A 352 -31.50 -15.25 -11.46
N ASN A 353 -32.82 -15.14 -11.61
CA ASN A 353 -33.55 -13.93 -11.27
C ASN A 353 -33.95 -13.97 -9.80
N GLY A 354 -33.55 -12.96 -9.03
CA GLY A 354 -33.74 -12.91 -7.58
C GLY A 354 -32.76 -13.79 -6.80
N HIS A 355 -31.69 -14.26 -7.44
CA HIS A 355 -30.66 -15.08 -6.79
C HIS A 355 -29.51 -14.23 -6.27
N CYS A 356 -28.85 -14.73 -5.21
CA CYS A 356 -27.69 -14.09 -4.60
C CYS A 356 -26.58 -15.10 -4.33
N ALA A 357 -25.39 -14.82 -4.84
CA ALA A 357 -24.19 -15.55 -4.48
C ALA A 357 -23.20 -14.65 -3.76
N ARG A 358 -22.55 -15.22 -2.74
CA ARG A 358 -21.53 -14.59 -1.90
C ARG A 358 -20.19 -15.27 -2.12
N TRP A 359 -19.12 -14.48 -2.17
CA TRP A 359 -17.73 -14.92 -2.16
C TRP A 359 -17.04 -14.30 -0.96
N TYR A 360 -16.28 -15.08 -0.20
CA TYR A 360 -15.72 -14.61 1.07
C TYR A 360 -14.43 -15.34 1.44
N PHE A 361 -13.56 -14.65 2.17
CA PHE A 361 -12.31 -15.21 2.65
C PHE A 361 -12.46 -15.91 4.00
N LYS A 362 -11.83 -17.07 4.13
CA LYS A 362 -11.54 -17.74 5.39
C LYS A 362 -10.04 -17.75 5.66
N PHE A 363 -9.68 -17.61 6.93
CA PHE A 363 -8.33 -17.71 7.47
C PHE A 363 -8.34 -18.82 8.52
N ASN A 364 -7.54 -19.86 8.32
CA ASN A 364 -7.53 -21.06 9.17
C ASN A 364 -8.96 -21.62 9.40
N GLY A 365 -9.75 -21.67 8.33
CA GLY A 365 -11.13 -22.18 8.34
C GLY A 365 -12.22 -21.22 8.83
N ASN A 366 -11.87 -20.03 9.33
CA ASN A 366 -12.82 -19.07 9.90
C ASN A 366 -12.89 -17.78 9.07
N GLU A 367 -14.07 -17.18 8.93
CA GLU A 367 -14.19 -15.84 8.35
C GLU A 367 -13.44 -14.82 9.20
N CYS A 368 -12.99 -13.72 8.59
CA CYS A 368 -12.36 -12.65 9.33
C CYS A 368 -13.32 -12.05 10.37
N SER A 369 -12.87 -11.98 11.62
CA SER A 369 -13.65 -11.42 12.74
C SER A 369 -13.16 -10.04 13.19
N ASN A 370 -11.95 -9.64 12.80
CA ASN A 370 -11.38 -8.36 13.18
C ASN A 370 -10.77 -7.64 11.95
N PRO A 371 -11.36 -6.52 11.49
CA PRO A 371 -12.53 -5.84 12.08
C PRO A 371 -13.88 -6.43 11.64
N GLY A 372 -13.90 -7.30 10.63
CA GLY A 372 -15.11 -7.93 10.13
C GLY A 372 -14.86 -8.76 8.88
N VAL A 373 -15.93 -9.34 8.34
CA VAL A 373 -15.86 -10.23 7.17
C VAL A 373 -15.30 -9.51 5.95
N ILE A 374 -14.56 -10.27 5.12
CA ILE A 374 -14.05 -9.81 3.82
C ILE A 374 -14.77 -10.61 2.75
N ASP A 375 -15.79 -9.98 2.15
CA ASP A 375 -16.66 -10.63 1.20
C ASP A 375 -17.13 -9.71 0.07
N ALA A 376 -17.78 -10.35 -0.89
CA ALA A 376 -18.38 -9.78 -2.06
C ALA A 376 -19.65 -10.57 -2.36
N PHE A 377 -20.67 -9.93 -2.93
CA PHE A 377 -21.84 -10.66 -3.41
C PHE A 377 -22.38 -10.09 -4.70
N ILE A 378 -23.01 -10.95 -5.49
CA ILE A 378 -23.76 -10.61 -6.68
C ILE A 378 -25.22 -10.95 -6.43
N TYR A 379 -26.10 -10.00 -6.71
CA TYR A 379 -27.55 -10.22 -6.75
C TYR A 379 -28.10 -9.63 -8.03
N ASN A 380 -28.87 -10.43 -8.77
CA ASN A 380 -29.48 -10.02 -10.02
C ASN A 380 -31.00 -10.20 -9.96
N HIS A 381 -31.75 -9.13 -10.19
CA HIS A 381 -33.21 -9.19 -10.31
C HIS A 381 -33.73 -8.24 -11.39
N GLY A 382 -34.74 -8.69 -12.13
CA GLY A 382 -35.41 -7.94 -13.20
C GLY A 382 -34.74 -8.05 -14.58
N ASP A 383 -33.63 -8.76 -14.70
CA ASP A 383 -33.01 -9.07 -15.99
C ASP A 383 -33.66 -10.30 -16.63
N ASN A 384 -34.07 -10.19 -17.90
CA ASN A 384 -34.69 -11.30 -18.64
C ASN A 384 -33.72 -12.46 -18.91
N ASN A 385 -32.40 -12.22 -18.84
CA ASN A 385 -31.41 -13.29 -18.91
C ASN A 385 -30.32 -13.10 -17.84
N PRO A 386 -30.61 -13.37 -16.56
CA PRO A 386 -29.85 -12.92 -15.39
C PRO A 386 -28.54 -13.69 -15.18
N HIS A 387 -27.64 -13.64 -16.16
CA HIS A 387 -26.26 -14.09 -16.00
C HIS A 387 -25.36 -12.88 -15.83
N THR A 388 -24.52 -12.95 -14.80
CA THR A 388 -23.34 -12.11 -14.67
C THR A 388 -22.12 -12.98 -14.87
N TYR A 389 -21.28 -12.68 -15.86
CA TYR A 389 -19.95 -13.27 -16.01
C TYR A 389 -19.00 -12.09 -16.16
N ARG A 390 -18.32 -11.71 -15.08
CA ARG A 390 -17.50 -10.50 -15.08
C ARG A 390 -16.34 -10.65 -14.10
N THR A 391 -15.19 -10.12 -14.49
CA THR A 391 -14.06 -9.96 -13.58
C THR A 391 -14.37 -8.91 -12.54
N PHE A 392 -14.25 -9.29 -11.27
CA PHE A 392 -14.34 -8.38 -10.14
C PHE A 392 -13.04 -8.42 -9.36
N GLU A 393 -12.76 -7.30 -8.68
CA GLU A 393 -11.76 -7.23 -7.64
C GLU A 393 -12.45 -6.82 -6.34
N PHE A 394 -12.15 -7.51 -5.25
CA PHE A 394 -12.56 -7.14 -3.90
C PHE A 394 -11.46 -7.48 -2.90
N SER A 395 -11.40 -6.72 -1.82
CA SER A 395 -10.31 -6.81 -0.85
C SER A 395 -10.73 -6.38 0.55
N GLY A 396 -9.87 -6.69 1.52
CA GLY A 396 -10.00 -6.26 2.90
C GLY A 396 -8.75 -6.58 3.71
N ILE A 397 -8.73 -6.17 4.98
CA ILE A 397 -7.62 -6.44 5.90
C ILE A 397 -8.15 -7.19 7.11
N CYS A 398 -7.44 -8.24 7.51
CA CYS A 398 -7.77 -9.04 8.67
C CYS A 398 -6.63 -9.07 9.70
N HIS A 399 -6.99 -8.98 10.98
CA HIS A 399 -6.09 -8.90 12.13
C HIS A 399 -6.14 -10.15 13.01
N GLY A 400 -5.20 -10.24 13.95
CA GLY A 400 -5.28 -11.17 15.08
C GLY A 400 -4.68 -12.55 14.83
N PHE A 401 -3.85 -12.70 13.80
CA PHE A 401 -3.14 -13.95 13.52
C PHE A 401 -1.71 -13.91 14.08
N PRO A 402 -1.23 -15.01 14.71
CA PRO A 402 0.18 -15.13 15.06
C PRO A 402 1.06 -15.25 13.81
N ALA A 403 2.37 -15.06 13.97
CA ALA A 403 3.32 -15.46 12.95
C ALA A 403 3.28 -16.98 12.73
N GLY A 404 3.58 -17.43 11.51
CA GLY A 404 3.49 -18.81 11.08
C GLY A 404 2.57 -19.00 9.87
N ASP A 405 2.32 -20.26 9.53
CA ASP A 405 1.48 -20.60 8.38
C ASP A 405 0.00 -20.31 8.66
N ILE A 406 -0.60 -19.56 7.74
CA ILE A 406 -2.02 -19.24 7.70
C ILE A 406 -2.60 -19.84 6.42
N THR A 407 -3.62 -20.68 6.54
CA THR A 407 -4.40 -21.13 5.40
C THR A 407 -5.39 -20.05 5.02
N ILE A 408 -5.27 -19.53 3.80
CA ILE A 408 -6.17 -18.53 3.23
C ILE A 408 -6.98 -19.21 2.14
N SER A 409 -8.30 -19.15 2.24
CA SER A 409 -9.18 -19.76 1.26
C SER A 409 -10.30 -18.83 0.84
N LEU A 410 -10.63 -18.86 -0.45
CA LEU A 410 -11.81 -18.20 -1.00
C LEU A 410 -12.95 -19.22 -1.09
N HIS A 411 -14.09 -18.87 -0.50
CA HIS A 411 -15.29 -19.70 -0.46
C HIS A 411 -16.45 -19.05 -1.19
N THR A 412 -17.44 -19.86 -1.55
CA THR A 412 -18.73 -19.42 -2.07
C THR A 412 -19.86 -19.79 -1.13
N GLY A 413 -20.90 -18.98 -1.03
CA GLY A 413 -22.03 -19.23 -0.14
C GLY A 413 -23.28 -18.46 -0.55
N SER A 414 -24.35 -18.67 0.21
CA SER A 414 -25.59 -17.92 0.07
C SER A 414 -25.50 -16.57 0.76
N CYS A 415 -26.34 -15.64 0.31
CA CYS A 415 -26.58 -14.39 1.03
C CYS A 415 -27.62 -14.61 2.13
N SER A 416 -27.35 -14.11 3.34
CA SER A 416 -28.18 -14.36 4.53
C SER A 416 -29.62 -13.83 4.44
N TRP A 417 -29.88 -12.90 3.53
CA TRP A 417 -31.17 -12.21 3.36
C TRP A 417 -32.01 -12.73 2.19
N THR A 418 -31.50 -13.69 1.41
CA THR A 418 -32.28 -14.35 0.35
C THR A 418 -32.62 -15.77 0.72
N VAL A 419 -33.91 -16.11 0.66
CA VAL A 419 -34.39 -17.50 0.59
C VAL A 419 -34.38 -17.93 -0.88
N GLY A 420 -33.27 -18.46 -1.38
CA GLY A 420 -33.13 -18.76 -2.80
C GLY A 420 -31.93 -19.63 -3.15
N GLN A 421 -32.06 -20.32 -4.29
CA GLN A 421 -30.97 -21.08 -4.90
C GLN A 421 -29.84 -20.13 -5.31
N TYR A 422 -28.60 -20.56 -5.15
CA TYR A 422 -27.40 -19.87 -5.60
C TYR A 422 -26.54 -20.89 -6.34
N SER A 423 -25.91 -20.48 -7.44
CA SER A 423 -25.06 -21.39 -8.21
C SER A 423 -23.77 -20.70 -8.65
N PRO A 424 -22.96 -20.23 -7.69
CA PRO A 424 -21.76 -19.49 -8.00
C PRO A 424 -20.80 -20.35 -8.80
N THR A 425 -20.23 -19.74 -9.82
CA THR A 425 -19.09 -20.31 -10.57
C THR A 425 -18.01 -19.25 -10.61
N THR A 426 -16.75 -19.67 -10.52
CA THR A 426 -15.61 -18.75 -10.46
C THR A 426 -14.52 -19.20 -11.42
N GLY A 427 -13.86 -18.25 -12.08
CA GLY A 427 -12.71 -18.54 -12.96
C GLY A 427 -13.05 -18.81 -14.43
N TRP A 428 -14.22 -18.37 -14.93
CA TRP A 428 -14.60 -18.54 -16.34
C TRP A 428 -13.56 -17.91 -17.29
N THR A 429 -12.83 -18.76 -18.02
CA THR A 429 -11.90 -18.39 -19.11
C THR A 429 -10.74 -17.44 -18.76
N THR A 430 -10.46 -17.27 -17.46
CA THR A 430 -9.45 -16.32 -16.94
C THR A 430 -8.74 -16.89 -15.73
N ILE A 431 -7.53 -16.41 -15.46
CA ILE A 431 -6.80 -16.72 -14.23
C ILE A 431 -7.39 -15.95 -13.04
N SER A 432 -7.76 -16.68 -11.99
CA SER A 432 -8.12 -16.11 -10.68
C SER A 432 -6.87 -15.88 -9.83
N ARG A 433 -6.87 -14.82 -9.03
CA ARG A 433 -5.72 -14.40 -8.20
C ARG A 433 -6.14 -14.15 -6.77
N ILE A 434 -5.34 -14.66 -5.83
CA ILE A 434 -5.33 -14.20 -4.44
C ILE A 434 -3.99 -13.54 -4.20
N ARG A 435 -4.00 -12.22 -3.94
CA ARG A 435 -2.82 -11.50 -3.47
C ARG A 435 -2.92 -11.28 -1.98
N VAL A 436 -1.83 -11.55 -1.28
CA VAL A 436 -1.70 -11.36 0.16
C VAL A 436 -0.54 -10.41 0.42
N GLU A 437 -0.80 -9.41 1.24
CA GLU A 437 0.14 -8.39 1.67
C GLU A 437 0.20 -8.41 3.20
N GLU A 438 1.37 -8.66 3.79
CA GLU A 438 1.57 -8.48 5.23
C GLU A 438 1.77 -7.01 5.53
N THR A 439 0.98 -6.48 6.47
CA THR A 439 0.98 -5.04 6.68
C THR A 439 0.80 -4.62 8.13
N ARG A 440 1.56 -3.63 8.57
CA ARG A 440 1.37 -2.95 9.85
C ARG A 440 0.45 -1.76 9.65
N LEU A 441 -0.57 -1.65 10.49
CA LEU A 441 -1.44 -0.49 10.49
C LEU A 441 -0.90 0.59 11.43
N GLY A 442 -1.01 1.85 11.01
CA GLY A 442 -0.74 3.00 11.87
C GLY A 442 0.71 3.24 12.28
N VAL A 443 1.68 2.64 11.58
CA VAL A 443 3.10 2.94 11.82
C VAL A 443 3.38 4.39 11.41
N ASP A 444 3.83 5.19 12.37
CA ASP A 444 4.29 6.56 12.15
C ASP A 444 5.69 6.55 11.52
N VAL A 445 5.97 7.47 10.61
CA VAL A 445 7.30 7.64 10.00
C VAL A 445 8.35 7.93 11.09
N SER A 446 7.93 8.54 12.20
CA SER A 446 8.77 8.80 13.37
C SER A 446 9.22 7.54 14.12
N ALA A 447 8.59 6.39 13.90
CA ALA A 447 8.94 5.13 14.57
C ALA A 447 10.12 4.39 13.91
N LEU A 448 10.65 4.90 12.80
CA LEU A 448 11.64 4.21 11.95
C LEU A 448 13.04 4.81 12.01
N VAL A 449 13.26 5.71 12.96
CA VAL A 449 14.61 6.17 13.27
C VAL A 449 15.34 4.99 13.90
N GLY A 450 16.33 4.44 13.18
CA GLY A 450 17.20 3.40 13.70
C GLY A 450 17.81 3.80 15.05
N THR A 451 18.27 2.83 15.82
CA THR A 451 18.89 3.00 17.16
C THR A 451 20.05 4.01 17.20
N SER A 452 20.57 4.44 16.04
CA SER A 452 21.61 5.45 15.88
C SER A 452 21.13 6.86 15.55
N GLY A 453 19.83 7.12 15.39
CA GLY A 453 19.31 8.49 15.25
C GLY A 453 19.58 9.20 13.90
N ILE A 454 20.29 8.59 12.95
CA ILE A 454 20.86 9.29 11.78
C ILE A 454 20.28 8.83 10.43
N SER A 455 19.55 7.71 10.35
CA SER A 455 19.00 7.21 9.09
C SER A 455 17.47 7.12 9.16
N ALA A 456 16.78 8.12 8.61
CA ALA A 456 15.35 8.01 8.32
C ALA A 456 15.19 7.06 7.12
N LEU A 457 14.76 5.83 7.38
CA LEU A 457 14.41 4.87 6.34
C LEU A 457 13.23 5.44 5.54
N ARG A 458 13.47 5.85 4.28
CA ARG A 458 12.37 6.22 3.37
C ARG A 458 11.58 4.96 3.01
N LEU A 459 10.46 4.76 3.69
CA LEU A 459 9.53 3.71 3.33
C LEU A 459 8.74 4.06 2.06
N PRO A 460 8.62 3.12 1.12
CA PRO A 460 7.83 3.30 -0.09
C PRO A 460 6.33 3.40 0.21
N VAL A 461 5.87 2.67 1.24
CA VAL A 461 4.50 2.71 1.76
C VAL A 461 4.59 2.81 3.27
N PHE A 462 3.88 3.76 3.88
CA PHE A 462 3.84 3.95 5.33
C PHE A 462 2.49 4.52 5.79
N ASN A 463 2.24 4.50 7.10
CA ASN A 463 0.99 4.99 7.71
C ASN A 463 -0.26 4.45 7.01
N ARG A 464 -0.28 3.14 6.70
CA ARG A 464 -1.46 2.47 6.18
C ARG A 464 -2.52 2.43 7.28
N GLN A 465 -3.72 2.89 6.96
CA GLN A 465 -4.88 2.84 7.85
C GLN A 465 -5.96 1.97 7.21
N TYR A 466 -6.82 1.39 8.05
CA TYR A 466 -7.93 0.57 7.59
C TYR A 466 -9.18 0.85 8.40
N TRP A 467 -10.30 0.98 7.70
CA TRP A 467 -11.61 1.15 8.29
C TRP A 467 -12.55 0.13 7.69
N TRP A 468 -13.46 -0.35 8.53
CA TRP A 468 -14.50 -1.28 8.16
C TRP A 468 -15.84 -0.82 8.74
N TYR A 469 -16.91 -1.04 7.99
CA TYR A 469 -18.27 -0.77 8.42
C TYR A 469 -19.21 -1.81 7.83
N SER A 470 -20.29 -2.10 8.57
CA SER A 470 -21.35 -2.99 8.11
C SER A 470 -22.05 -2.44 6.87
N ALA A 471 -22.66 -3.33 6.09
CA ALA A 471 -23.46 -2.96 4.91
C ALA A 471 -24.45 -1.82 5.24
N MET A 472 -24.42 -0.77 4.43
CA MET A 472 -25.30 0.37 4.55
C MET A 472 -26.45 0.25 3.55
N ASN A 473 -27.69 0.22 4.05
CA ASN A 473 -28.91 0.27 3.23
C ASN A 473 -29.45 1.70 3.17
N THR A 474 -28.64 2.63 2.68
CA THR A 474 -29.05 4.03 2.53
C THR A 474 -29.54 4.27 1.10
N GLU A 475 -30.83 4.56 0.93
CA GLU A 475 -31.43 4.94 -0.36
C GLU A 475 -31.44 6.47 -0.58
N ALA A 476 -30.51 7.19 0.07
CA ALA A 476 -30.50 8.64 0.03
C ALA A 476 -29.56 9.16 -1.08
N GLU A 477 -30.09 10.03 -1.94
CA GLU A 477 -29.29 10.77 -2.91
C GLU A 477 -28.39 11.79 -2.19
N ARG A 478 -27.12 11.87 -2.61
CA ARG A 478 -26.16 12.94 -2.23
C ARG A 478 -25.85 13.04 -0.73
N THR A 479 -25.77 11.92 -0.02
CA THR A 479 -25.33 11.91 1.38
C THR A 479 -23.90 11.39 1.51
N THR A 480 -23.21 11.85 2.54
CA THR A 480 -21.93 11.28 2.95
C THR A 480 -22.16 9.87 3.50
N LEU A 481 -21.61 8.85 2.83
CA LEU A 481 -21.70 7.46 3.28
C LEU A 481 -20.89 7.25 4.56
N LYS A 482 -19.66 7.77 4.58
CA LYS A 482 -18.74 7.65 5.72
C LYS A 482 -17.75 8.80 5.73
N THR A 483 -17.37 9.25 6.91
CA THR A 483 -16.26 10.17 7.15
C THR A 483 -15.28 9.49 8.08
N GLU A 484 -13.99 9.56 7.72
CA GLU A 484 -12.88 9.07 8.53
C GLU A 484 -11.78 10.13 8.57
N THR A 485 -11.01 10.15 9.66
CA THR A 485 -9.89 11.08 9.82
C THR A 485 -8.57 10.35 9.56
N TYR A 486 -7.83 10.83 8.56
CA TYR A 486 -6.49 10.35 8.25
C TYR A 486 -5.45 11.41 8.58
N SER A 487 -4.54 11.11 9.51
CA SER A 487 -3.43 12.00 9.83
C SER A 487 -2.27 11.79 8.86
N LYS A 488 -2.19 12.63 7.83
CA LYS A 488 -1.07 12.64 6.88
C LYS A 488 0.24 12.99 7.61
N LYS A 489 1.24 12.11 7.51
CA LYS A 489 2.51 12.25 8.25
C LYS A 489 3.59 13.03 7.51
N SER A 490 3.46 13.20 6.20
CA SER A 490 4.43 13.92 5.38
C SER A 490 3.74 14.67 4.25
N ALA A 491 4.16 15.91 4.03
CA ALA A 491 3.74 16.71 2.90
C ALA A 491 4.37 16.26 1.57
N LEU A 492 5.45 15.46 1.63
CA LEU A 492 6.20 15.00 0.46
C LEU A 492 5.65 13.70 -0.16
N THR A 493 4.56 13.17 0.38
CA THR A 493 4.09 11.83 0.01
C THR A 493 2.71 11.89 -0.62
N ALA A 494 2.36 10.83 -1.33
CA ALA A 494 1.03 10.62 -1.83
C ALA A 494 0.12 9.93 -0.78
N LEU A 495 -1.20 9.99 -0.94
CA LEU A 495 -2.18 9.19 -0.21
C LEU A 495 -2.89 8.21 -1.15
N ARG A 496 -2.62 6.92 -1.02
CA ARG A 496 -3.44 5.87 -1.63
C ARG A 496 -4.76 5.68 -0.90
N VAL A 497 -5.88 5.77 -1.61
CA VAL A 497 -7.19 5.37 -1.09
C VAL A 497 -7.73 4.19 -1.88
N LEU A 498 -8.17 3.17 -1.16
CA LEU A 498 -8.86 2.02 -1.70
C LEU A 498 -10.20 1.85 -1.00
N TRP A 499 -11.24 1.59 -1.78
CA TRP A 499 -12.56 1.27 -1.27
C TRP A 499 -13.09 0.02 -1.95
N SER A 500 -13.38 -0.99 -1.14
CA SER A 500 -13.94 -2.27 -1.54
C SER A 500 -15.33 -2.39 -0.92
N GLY A 501 -16.31 -2.85 -1.71
CA GLY A 501 -17.67 -3.07 -1.23
C GLY A 501 -18.61 -3.51 -2.34
N VAL A 502 -19.91 -3.41 -2.08
CA VAL A 502 -20.97 -3.73 -3.04
C VAL A 502 -21.81 -2.50 -3.35
N THR A 503 -22.03 -2.25 -4.64
CA THR A 503 -22.88 -1.16 -5.12
C THR A 503 -24.19 -1.70 -5.65
N ARG A 504 -25.28 -0.99 -5.37
CA ARG A 504 -26.61 -1.28 -5.91
C ARG A 504 -26.91 -0.36 -7.08
N GLN A 505 -27.48 -0.93 -8.14
CA GLN A 505 -28.25 -0.18 -9.12
C GLN A 505 -29.72 -0.56 -8.98
N TRP A 506 -30.56 0.46 -8.87
CA TRP A 506 -32.01 0.34 -8.87
C TRP A 506 -32.60 0.99 -10.12
N ASN A 507 -33.56 0.32 -10.74
CA ASN A 507 -34.15 0.67 -12.03
C ASN A 507 -33.20 0.61 -13.22
N ASN A 508 -33.81 0.55 -14.41
CA ASN A 508 -33.11 0.48 -15.68
C ASN A 508 -32.69 1.89 -16.15
N GLY A 509 -31.48 2.02 -16.71
CA GLY A 509 -30.99 3.28 -17.28
C GLY A 509 -30.65 4.37 -16.26
N GLN A 510 -30.39 3.99 -15.01
CA GLN A 510 -29.97 4.91 -13.95
C GLN A 510 -28.45 4.96 -13.84
N CYS A 511 -27.93 6.13 -13.45
CA CYS A 511 -26.50 6.35 -13.22
C CYS A 511 -26.28 6.71 -11.75
N ALA A 512 -25.38 5.98 -11.10
CA ALA A 512 -24.91 6.28 -9.75
C ALA A 512 -23.42 6.57 -9.77
N ARG A 513 -22.99 7.52 -8.93
CA ARG A 513 -21.61 7.96 -8.76
C ARG A 513 -21.26 7.93 -7.29
N TRP A 514 -20.14 7.29 -6.96
CA TRP A 514 -19.54 7.32 -5.63
C TRP A 514 -18.17 7.96 -5.75
N TYR A 515 -17.81 8.85 -4.83
CA TYR A 515 -16.55 9.58 -4.91
C TYR A 515 -16.06 9.98 -3.52
N PHE A 516 -14.77 10.31 -3.44
CA PHE A 516 -14.14 10.79 -2.21
C PHE A 516 -13.98 12.31 -2.22
N THR A 517 -14.21 12.91 -1.06
CA THR A 517 -13.79 14.27 -0.76
C THR A 517 -12.75 14.26 0.35
N PHE A 518 -11.68 15.03 0.18
CA PHE A 518 -10.64 15.25 1.17
C PHE A 518 -10.82 16.65 1.73
N ASN A 519 -11.12 16.76 3.03
CA ASN A 519 -11.43 18.04 3.68
C ASN A 519 -12.54 18.83 2.95
N GLY A 520 -13.54 18.12 2.42
CA GLY A 520 -14.68 18.72 1.71
C GLY A 520 -14.49 18.97 0.21
N THR A 521 -13.30 18.71 -0.34
CA THR A 521 -13.02 18.90 -1.79
C THR A 521 -12.69 17.59 -2.49
N GLU A 522 -13.21 17.38 -3.70
CA GLU A 522 -12.77 16.27 -4.55
C GLU A 522 -11.30 16.44 -4.95
N CYS A 523 -10.60 15.33 -5.18
CA CYS A 523 -9.24 15.40 -5.71
C CYS A 523 -9.24 15.95 -7.15
N SER A 524 -8.25 16.78 -7.46
CA SER A 524 -8.03 17.35 -8.80
C SER A 524 -6.75 16.88 -9.49
N ASN A 525 -5.83 16.22 -8.79
CA ASN A 525 -4.55 15.77 -9.35
C ASN A 525 -4.18 14.37 -8.78
N PRO A 526 -4.05 13.33 -9.62
CA PRO A 526 -4.19 13.35 -11.08
C PRO A 526 -5.65 13.52 -11.57
N GLY A 527 -6.63 13.25 -10.71
CA GLY A 527 -8.05 13.40 -11.02
C GLY A 527 -8.96 13.01 -9.85
N THR A 528 -10.27 12.99 -10.10
CA THR A 528 -11.30 12.63 -9.12
C THR A 528 -11.19 11.14 -8.74
N ILE A 529 -11.29 10.84 -7.43
CA ILE A 529 -11.42 9.45 -6.96
C ILE A 529 -12.89 9.10 -6.98
N GLU A 530 -13.30 8.33 -7.98
CA GLU A 530 -14.70 8.02 -8.19
C GLU A 530 -14.93 6.63 -8.80
N SER A 531 -16.18 6.19 -8.71
CA SER A 531 -16.72 5.01 -9.36
C SER A 531 -18.09 5.38 -9.90
N ILE A 532 -18.33 5.03 -11.16
CA ILE A 532 -19.63 5.20 -11.82
C ILE A 532 -20.21 3.83 -12.15
N LYS A 533 -21.51 3.69 -11.90
CA LYS A 533 -22.32 2.54 -12.33
C LYS A 533 -23.53 3.05 -13.11
N TYR A 534 -23.55 2.72 -14.39
CA TYR A 534 -24.70 2.89 -15.26
C TYR A 534 -24.93 1.58 -16.01
N THR A 535 -26.14 1.06 -15.93
CA THR A 535 -26.52 -0.08 -16.76
C THR A 535 -27.89 0.14 -17.38
N TYR A 536 -27.97 -0.13 -18.68
CA TYR A 536 -29.20 -0.11 -19.45
C TYR A 536 -29.43 -1.48 -20.08
N TYR A 537 -30.59 -2.06 -19.79
CA TYR A 537 -31.03 -3.35 -20.30
C TYR A 537 -32.11 -3.10 -21.35
N TYR A 538 -31.88 -3.51 -22.59
CA TYR A 538 -32.82 -3.21 -23.69
C TYR A 538 -34.12 -3.99 -23.57
N ASP A 539 -34.06 -5.17 -22.94
CA ASP A 539 -35.18 -6.09 -22.87
C ASP A 539 -35.87 -6.06 -21.48
N ALA A 540 -35.38 -5.27 -20.51
CA ALA A 540 -35.94 -5.19 -19.16
C ALA A 540 -36.54 -3.81 -18.86
N SER A 541 -37.66 -3.77 -18.14
CA SER A 541 -38.30 -2.51 -17.72
C SER A 541 -37.74 -1.94 -16.41
N SER A 542 -37.31 -2.80 -15.49
CA SER A 542 -36.67 -2.44 -14.22
C SER A 542 -35.70 -3.53 -13.80
N VAL A 543 -34.62 -3.13 -13.12
CA VAL A 543 -33.60 -4.04 -12.60
C VAL A 543 -33.22 -3.64 -11.17
N ASN A 544 -32.82 -4.63 -10.36
CA ASN A 544 -32.16 -4.44 -9.08
C ASN A 544 -30.89 -5.29 -9.05
N LEU A 545 -29.74 -4.64 -9.17
CA LEU A 545 -28.46 -5.30 -9.38
C LEU A 545 -27.48 -4.89 -8.29
N HIS A 546 -26.95 -5.86 -7.56
CA HIS A 546 -25.85 -5.66 -6.63
C HIS A 546 -24.63 -6.35 -7.19
N SER A 547 -23.51 -5.64 -7.25
CA SER A 547 -22.24 -6.22 -7.67
C SER A 547 -21.07 -5.64 -6.89
N PRO A 548 -19.99 -6.41 -6.71
CA PRO A 548 -18.78 -5.94 -6.07
C PRO A 548 -18.13 -4.84 -6.90
N PHE A 549 -17.40 -3.97 -6.23
CA PHE A 549 -16.48 -3.06 -6.88
C PHE A 549 -15.31 -2.79 -5.93
N THR A 550 -14.14 -2.48 -6.51
CA THR A 550 -13.01 -1.90 -5.78
C THR A 550 -12.58 -0.64 -6.51
N GLY A 551 -12.76 0.53 -5.90
CA GLY A 551 -12.21 1.78 -6.40
C GLY A 551 -10.80 2.00 -5.84
N ILE A 552 -9.80 2.20 -6.71
CA ILE A 552 -8.42 2.50 -6.31
C ILE A 552 -8.03 3.84 -6.94
N LEU A 553 -7.60 4.81 -6.12
CA LEU A 553 -6.83 5.96 -6.62
C LEU A 553 -5.95 6.58 -5.52
N GLU A 554 -4.77 7.04 -5.92
CA GLU A 554 -3.76 7.69 -5.09
C GLU A 554 -3.69 9.21 -5.36
N LEU A 555 -3.47 9.99 -4.30
CA LEU A 555 -3.41 11.45 -4.23
C LEU A 555 -1.98 11.98 -4.12
#